data_AF-A0A7V9CZS6-F1
#
_entry.id   AF-A0A7V9CZS6-F1
#
_cell.length_a   1.000
_cell.length_b   1.000
_cell.length_c   1.000
_cell.angle_alpha   90.00
_cell.angle_beta   90.00
_cell.angle_gamma   90.00
#
_symmetry.space_group_name_H-M   'P 1'
#
loop_
_entity.id
_entity.type
_entity.pdbx_description
1 polymer ?
#
loop_
_entity_poly.entity_id
_entity_poly.type
_entity_poly.pdbx_seq_one_letter_code
_entity_poly.pdbx_strand_id
1 'polypeptide(L)'
;MTGKSLEIVIIGVCAAGKSTLAHHLRERGLPARTVAQEHSSIPELWRWSGAPTTVYLHASYEAVKRRRVSRMSEGSYEEQLHRLRSARAAATVRVDTSDLTADEVFKVVSRQLSAEQPAPEPEKQPPSNPPGSQASEPDQQDQLLPVAEEPGDEQRPRRYSGLPIPEEL
;
A
#
# COMPACT_ATOMS: atom_id res chain seq x y z
N MET A 1 9.57 18.03 7.41
CA MET A 1 8.26 18.01 6.75
C MET A 1 7.96 16.56 6.39
N THR A 2 7.00 15.94 7.06
CA THR A 2 6.63 14.53 6.85
C THR A 2 6.02 14.40 5.45
N GLY A 3 6.77 13.82 4.51
CA GLY A 3 6.26 13.49 3.19
C GLY A 3 4.99 12.66 3.34
N LYS A 4 3.88 13.14 2.77
CA LYS A 4 2.60 12.44 2.78
C LYS A 4 2.83 11.02 2.25
N SER A 5 2.70 10.02 3.11
CA SER A 5 2.80 8.63 2.69
C SER A 5 1.67 8.35 1.70
N LEU A 6 2.03 8.22 0.43
CA LEU A 6 1.10 7.87 -0.64
C LEU A 6 0.65 6.43 -0.41
N GLU A 7 -0.47 6.25 0.27
CA GLU A 7 -1.13 4.95 0.38
C GLU A 7 -1.61 4.52 -1.02
N ILE A 8 -1.23 3.30 -1.41
CA ILE A 8 -1.62 2.68 -2.67
C ILE A 8 -2.83 1.79 -2.45
N VAL A 9 -3.91 2.05 -3.17
CA VAL A 9 -5.11 1.22 -3.17
C VAL A 9 -5.19 0.38 -4.44
N ILE A 10 -5.23 -0.93 -4.28
CA ILE A 10 -5.28 -1.90 -5.37
C ILE A 10 -6.67 -2.48 -5.51
N ILE A 11 -7.22 -2.38 -6.71
CA ILE A 11 -8.59 -2.73 -7.06
C ILE A 11 -8.57 -3.54 -8.35
N GLY A 12 -9.55 -4.41 -8.60
CA GLY A 12 -9.57 -5.23 -9.81
C GLY A 12 -10.44 -6.46 -9.66
N VAL A 13 -10.63 -7.21 -10.75
CA VAL A 13 -11.40 -8.47 -10.74
C VAL A 13 -10.76 -9.51 -9.81
N CYS A 14 -11.52 -10.51 -9.35
CA CYS A 14 -10.90 -11.61 -8.60
C CYS A 14 -9.84 -12.30 -9.45
N ALA A 15 -8.85 -12.90 -8.79
CA ALA A 15 -7.69 -13.52 -9.43
C ALA A 15 -6.84 -12.59 -10.31
N ALA A 16 -7.03 -11.27 -10.29
CA ALA A 16 -6.15 -10.30 -10.95
C ALA A 16 -4.78 -10.10 -10.25
N GLY A 17 -4.51 -10.79 -9.13
CA GLY A 17 -3.23 -10.67 -8.42
C GLY A 17 -3.14 -9.52 -7.41
N LYS A 18 -4.27 -8.97 -6.97
CA LYS A 18 -4.32 -7.81 -6.03
C LYS A 18 -3.53 -8.04 -4.73
N SER A 19 -3.77 -9.18 -4.07
CA SER A 19 -3.10 -9.53 -2.80
C SER A 19 -1.60 -9.74 -2.99
N THR A 20 -1.21 -10.41 -4.07
CA THR A 20 0.20 -10.62 -4.44
C THR A 20 0.91 -9.29 -4.69
N LEU A 21 0.31 -8.38 -5.47
CA LEU A 21 0.88 -7.07 -5.70
C LEU A 21 0.97 -6.25 -4.41
N ALA A 22 -0.07 -6.25 -3.58
CA ALA A 22 -0.07 -5.55 -2.30
C ALA A 22 1.07 -6.05 -1.39
N HIS A 23 1.30 -7.37 -1.37
CA HIS A 23 2.41 -7.97 -0.64
C HIS A 23 3.77 -7.50 -1.19
N HIS A 24 4.01 -7.63 -2.49
CA HIS A 24 5.27 -7.22 -3.13
C HIS A 24 5.60 -5.74 -2.91
N LEU A 25 4.60 -4.85 -2.94
CA LEU A 25 4.78 -3.42 -2.67
C LEU A 25 5.16 -3.17 -1.20
N ARG A 26 4.47 -3.83 -0.26
CA ARG A 26 4.76 -3.70 1.18
C ARG A 26 6.14 -4.19 1.54
N GLU A 27 6.59 -5.31 0.96
CA GLU A 27 7.96 -5.83 1.16
C GLU A 27 9.05 -4.83 0.76
N ARG A 28 8.71 -3.86 -0.09
CA ARG A 28 9.63 -2.82 -0.58
C ARG A 28 9.36 -1.45 0.04
N GLY A 29 8.61 -1.41 1.14
CA GLY A 29 8.33 -0.19 1.91
C GLY A 29 7.25 0.72 1.34
N LEU A 30 6.51 0.27 0.31
CA LEU A 30 5.39 1.03 -0.25
C LEU A 30 4.09 0.65 0.47
N PRO A 31 3.41 1.57 1.17
CA PRO A 31 2.18 1.27 1.88
C PRO A 31 1.07 0.98 0.87
N ALA A 32 0.69 -0.29 0.75
CA ALA A 32 -0.35 -0.74 -0.17
C ALA A 32 -1.46 -1.50 0.55
N ARG A 33 -2.68 -1.48 0.02
CA ARG A 33 -3.75 -2.40 0.43
C ARG A 33 -4.73 -2.67 -0.70
N THR A 34 -5.50 -3.74 -0.54
CA THR A 34 -6.53 -4.14 -1.50
C THR A 34 -7.90 -3.65 -1.06
N VAL A 35 -8.75 -3.28 -2.02
CA VAL A 35 -10.18 -3.06 -1.80
C VAL A 35 -10.97 -4.04 -2.67
N ALA A 36 -11.91 -4.75 -2.05
CA ALA A 36 -12.81 -5.69 -2.70
C ALA A 36 -13.99 -4.98 -3.40
N GLN A 37 -13.69 -3.98 -4.24
CA GLN A 37 -14.69 -3.18 -4.95
C GLN A 37 -15.56 -4.05 -5.87
N GLU A 38 -14.99 -5.10 -6.43
CA GLU A 38 -15.66 -6.06 -7.29
C GLU A 38 -16.79 -6.83 -6.56
N HIS A 39 -16.79 -6.83 -5.23
CA HIS A 39 -17.81 -7.47 -4.40
C HIS A 39 -18.74 -6.49 -3.70
N SER A 40 -18.53 -5.18 -3.87
CA SER A 40 -19.32 -4.16 -3.17
C SER A 40 -20.44 -3.60 -4.04
N SER A 41 -21.61 -3.41 -3.44
CA SER A 41 -22.71 -2.62 -4.03
C SER A 41 -22.49 -1.11 -3.91
N ILE A 42 -21.50 -0.66 -3.11
CA ILE A 42 -21.13 0.75 -2.99
C ILE A 42 -20.21 1.10 -4.18
N PRO A 43 -20.63 1.96 -5.13
CA PRO A 43 -19.89 2.18 -6.38
C PRO A 43 -18.47 2.72 -6.20
N GLU A 44 -18.23 3.43 -5.10
CA GLU A 44 -16.97 4.12 -4.81
C GLU A 44 -16.38 3.74 -3.45
N LEU A 45 -16.60 2.50 -2.99
CA LEU A 45 -15.98 1.98 -1.76
C LEU A 45 -14.46 2.23 -1.75
N TRP A 46 -13.84 2.13 -2.92
CA TRP A 46 -12.42 2.41 -3.11
C TRP A 46 -11.94 3.82 -2.73
N ARG A 47 -12.84 4.82 -2.70
CA ARG A 47 -12.52 6.21 -2.30
C ARG A 47 -12.60 6.44 -0.80
N TRP A 48 -13.18 5.51 -0.04
CA TRP A 48 -13.62 5.78 1.33
C TRP A 48 -12.48 6.04 2.33
N SER A 49 -11.24 5.86 1.90
CA SER A 49 -10.03 5.99 2.71
C SER A 49 -9.16 7.19 2.34
N GLY A 50 -9.72 8.17 1.60
CA GLY A 50 -9.06 9.43 1.25
C GLY A 50 -8.74 9.53 -0.24
N ALA A 51 -7.62 10.18 -0.58
CA ALA A 51 -7.12 10.30 -1.96
C ALA A 51 -5.86 9.42 -2.19
N PRO A 52 -5.99 8.08 -2.16
CA PRO A 52 -4.88 7.17 -2.40
C PRO A 52 -4.55 7.09 -3.88
N THR A 53 -3.27 6.86 -4.19
CA THR A 53 -2.87 6.43 -5.54
C THR A 53 -3.58 5.11 -5.84
N THR A 54 -4.31 5.05 -6.94
CA THR A 54 -5.18 3.89 -7.23
C THR A 54 -4.61 3.06 -8.37
N VAL A 55 -4.44 1.76 -8.11
CA VAL A 55 -3.97 0.78 -9.08
C VAL A 55 -5.13 -0.15 -9.42
N TYR A 56 -5.53 -0.14 -10.68
CA TYR A 56 -6.54 -1.06 -11.22
C TYR A 56 -5.88 -2.22 -11.96
N LEU A 57 -6.20 -3.45 -11.53
CA LEU A 57 -5.76 -4.69 -12.17
C LEU A 57 -6.92 -5.33 -12.92
N HIS A 58 -6.70 -5.56 -14.21
CA HIS A 58 -7.56 -6.38 -15.05
C HIS A 58 -6.98 -7.79 -15.19
N ALA A 59 -7.86 -8.75 -15.43
CA ALA A 59 -7.52 -10.07 -15.93
C ALA A 59 -8.70 -10.54 -16.79
N SER A 60 -8.41 -11.08 -17.97
CA SER A 60 -9.43 -11.68 -18.82
C SER A 60 -10.11 -12.86 -18.11
N TYR A 61 -11.34 -13.17 -18.51
CA TYR A 61 -12.09 -14.31 -17.96
C TYR A 61 -11.32 -15.63 -18.11
N GLU A 62 -10.65 -15.82 -19.26
CA GLU A 62 -9.80 -16.99 -19.48
C GLU A 62 -8.58 -17.02 -18.55
N ALA A 63 -7.93 -15.89 -18.30
CA ALA A 63 -6.84 -15.82 -17.31
C ALA A 63 -7.34 -16.16 -15.88
N VAL A 64 -8.51 -15.64 -15.49
CA VAL A 64 -9.15 -15.95 -14.20
C VAL A 64 -9.42 -17.45 -14.08
N LYS A 65 -9.99 -18.08 -15.12
CA LYS A 65 -10.24 -19.52 -15.16
C LYS A 65 -8.95 -20.35 -15.11
N ARG A 66 -7.92 -19.97 -15.88
CA ARG A 66 -6.61 -20.65 -15.87
C ARG A 66 -5.98 -20.67 -14.48
N ARG A 67 -6.12 -19.58 -13.71
CA ARG A 67 -5.59 -19.46 -12.36
C ARG A 67 -6.31 -20.38 -11.36
N ARG A 68 -7.49 -20.92 -11.70
CA ARG A 68 -8.29 -21.88 -10.90
C ARG A 68 -8.56 -21.48 -9.44
N VAL A 69 -8.36 -20.19 -9.09
CA VAL A 69 -8.56 -19.68 -7.72
C VAL A 69 -10.05 -19.43 -7.42
N SER A 70 -10.91 -19.35 -8.43
CA SER A 70 -12.34 -19.06 -8.26
C SER A 70 -13.23 -19.88 -9.20
N ARG A 71 -14.35 -20.43 -8.67
CA ARG A 71 -15.46 -21.01 -9.45
C ARG A 71 -16.33 -19.91 -10.09
N MET A 72 -15.68 -18.91 -10.69
CA MET A 72 -16.34 -17.73 -11.22
C MET A 72 -17.13 -18.10 -12.48
N SER A 73 -18.41 -17.77 -12.52
CA SER A 73 -19.21 -17.83 -13.75
C SER A 73 -19.00 -16.58 -14.58
N GLU A 74 -19.31 -16.65 -15.88
CA GLU A 74 -19.22 -15.51 -16.79
C GLU A 74 -20.10 -14.34 -16.34
N GLY A 75 -21.35 -14.61 -15.93
CA GLY A 75 -22.23 -13.56 -15.39
C GLY A 75 -21.67 -12.91 -14.11
N SER A 76 -21.02 -13.68 -13.24
CA SER A 76 -20.35 -13.11 -12.05
C SER A 76 -19.11 -12.29 -12.41
N TYR A 77 -18.39 -12.65 -13.48
CA TYR A 77 -17.26 -11.89 -14.00
C TYR A 77 -17.71 -10.56 -14.60
N GLU A 78 -18.77 -10.57 -15.40
CA GLU A 78 -19.38 -9.35 -15.98
C GLU A 78 -19.87 -8.40 -14.89
N GLU A 79 -20.52 -8.92 -13.85
CA GLU A 79 -20.98 -8.11 -12.72
C GLU A 79 -19.80 -7.46 -11.95
N GLN A 80 -18.67 -8.17 -11.81
CA GLN A 80 -17.46 -7.56 -11.27
C GLN A 80 -16.96 -6.42 -12.16
N LEU A 81 -16.88 -6.62 -13.47
CA LEU A 81 -16.49 -5.56 -14.40
C LEU A 81 -17.45 -4.37 -14.33
N HIS A 82 -18.74 -4.62 -14.15
CA HIS A 82 -19.76 -3.59 -13.97
C HIS A 82 -19.46 -2.73 -12.74
N ARG A 83 -19.28 -3.36 -11.58
CA ARG A 83 -18.99 -2.67 -10.30
C ARG A 83 -17.66 -1.92 -10.33
N LEU A 84 -16.71 -2.42 -11.10
CA LEU A 84 -15.37 -1.84 -11.22
C LEU A 84 -15.29 -0.63 -12.16
N ARG A 85 -16.34 -0.27 -12.90
CA ARG A 85 -16.28 0.80 -13.92
C ARG A 85 -15.78 2.13 -13.38
N SER A 86 -16.30 2.60 -12.25
CA SER A 86 -15.87 3.88 -11.64
C SER A 86 -14.40 3.83 -11.23
N ALA A 87 -14.00 2.77 -10.51
CA ALA A 87 -12.61 2.57 -10.12
C ALA A 87 -11.66 2.51 -11.33
N ARG A 88 -12.04 1.78 -12.38
CA ARG A 88 -11.26 1.69 -13.62
C ARG A 88 -11.11 3.05 -14.28
N ALA A 89 -12.19 3.85 -14.36
CA ALA A 89 -12.17 5.16 -14.99
C ALA A 89 -11.32 6.19 -14.22
N ALA A 90 -11.24 6.07 -12.90
CA ALA A 90 -10.52 6.99 -12.03
C ALA A 90 -9.10 6.52 -11.63
N ALA A 91 -8.73 5.27 -11.91
CA ALA A 91 -7.45 4.71 -11.50
C ALA A 91 -6.27 5.46 -12.14
N THR A 92 -5.27 5.76 -11.31
CA THR A 92 -3.97 6.31 -11.67
C THR A 92 -3.21 5.34 -12.57
N VAL A 93 -3.04 4.10 -12.11
CA VAL A 93 -2.33 3.04 -12.82
C VAL A 93 -3.31 1.97 -13.24
N ARG A 94 -3.18 1.47 -14.48
CA ARG A 94 -4.01 0.39 -15.01
C ARG A 94 -3.12 -0.67 -15.64
N VAL A 95 -3.32 -1.92 -15.26
CA VAL A 95 -2.52 -3.05 -15.77
C VAL A 95 -3.43 -4.21 -16.13
N ASP A 96 -3.28 -4.72 -17.35
CA ASP A 96 -3.79 -6.05 -17.71
C ASP A 96 -2.79 -7.10 -17.25
N THR A 97 -3.23 -7.98 -16.35
CA THR A 97 -2.41 -9.02 -15.76
C THR A 97 -2.54 -10.35 -16.49
N SER A 98 -3.38 -10.47 -17.53
CA SER A 98 -3.82 -11.75 -18.10
C SER A 98 -2.68 -12.71 -18.42
N ASP A 99 -1.59 -12.17 -18.97
CA ASP A 99 -0.42 -12.92 -19.41
C ASP A 99 0.87 -12.46 -18.71
N LEU A 100 0.73 -11.78 -17.57
CA LEU A 100 1.86 -11.33 -16.75
C LEU A 100 2.02 -12.21 -15.51
N THR A 101 3.29 -12.46 -15.16
CA THR A 101 3.70 -13.00 -13.87
C THR A 101 3.58 -11.95 -12.77
N ALA A 102 3.58 -12.37 -11.51
CA ALA A 102 3.52 -11.46 -10.36
C ALA A 102 4.66 -10.41 -10.37
N ASP A 103 5.88 -10.84 -10.73
CA ASP A 103 7.04 -9.94 -10.81
C ASP A 103 6.93 -8.94 -11.95
N GLU A 104 6.38 -9.34 -13.10
CA GLU A 104 6.13 -8.43 -14.21
C GLU A 104 5.06 -7.40 -13.87
N VAL A 105 3.96 -7.83 -13.23
CA VAL A 105 2.93 -6.90 -12.74
C VAL A 105 3.55 -5.88 -11.78
N PHE A 106 4.36 -6.33 -10.82
CA PHE A 106 5.08 -5.43 -9.91
C PHE A 106 5.96 -4.42 -10.67
N LYS A 107 6.81 -4.90 -11.60
CA LYS A 107 7.70 -4.02 -12.39
C LYS A 107 6.92 -2.99 -13.21
N VAL A 108 5.80 -3.38 -13.82
CA VAL A 108 4.94 -2.48 -14.60
C VAL A 108 4.33 -1.41 -13.69
N VAL A 109 3.75 -1.82 -12.55
CA VAL A 109 3.11 -0.90 -11.60
C VAL A 109 4.14 0.06 -11.02
N SER A 110 5.29 -0.43 -10.53
CA SER A 110 6.35 0.43 -9.98
C SER A 110 6.84 1.45 -11.00
N ARG A 111 7.03 1.05 -12.26
CA ARG A 111 7.45 1.97 -13.33
C ARG A 111 6.43 3.10 -13.55
N GLN A 112 5.14 2.79 -13.58
CA GLN A 112 4.09 3.80 -13.78
C GLN A 112 4.00 4.73 -12.56
N LEU A 113 4.01 4.17 -11.35
CA LEU A 113 4.00 4.94 -10.11
C LEU A 113 5.18 5.93 -10.03
N SER A 114 6.38 5.52 -10.42
CA SER A 114 7.56 6.40 -10.46
C SER A 114 7.51 7.46 -11.55
N ALA A 115 6.83 7.21 -12.68
CA ALA A 115 6.67 8.19 -13.76
C ALA A 115 5.64 9.27 -13.43
N GLU A 116 4.69 8.98 -12.54
CA GLU A 116 3.66 9.91 -12.07
C GLU A 116 4.07 10.70 -10.82
N GLN A 117 5.16 10.32 -10.17
CA GLN A 117 5.81 11.21 -9.21
C GLN A 117 6.56 12.29 -10.00
N PRO A 118 6.34 13.60 -9.72
CA PRO A 118 7.30 14.59 -10.18
C PRO A 118 8.66 14.21 -9.63
N ALA A 119 9.68 14.21 -10.50
CA ALA A 119 11.05 13.89 -10.12
C ALA A 119 11.40 14.69 -8.84
N PRO A 120 11.99 14.05 -7.81
CA PRO A 120 12.53 14.81 -6.70
C PRO A 120 13.54 15.81 -7.29
N GLU A 121 13.36 17.11 -7.02
CA GLU A 121 14.38 18.11 -7.35
C GLU A 121 15.73 17.56 -6.88
N PRO A 122 16.79 17.62 -7.70
CA PRO A 122 18.08 17.09 -7.30
C PRO A 122 18.51 17.85 -6.05
N GLU A 123 18.47 17.15 -4.92
CA GLU A 123 18.91 17.63 -3.62
C GLU A 123 20.38 18.05 -3.79
N LYS A 124 20.61 19.36 -3.83
CA LYS A 124 21.95 19.94 -3.91
C LYS A 124 22.71 19.43 -2.69
N GLN A 125 23.70 18.58 -2.93
CA GLN A 125 24.65 18.16 -1.91
C GLN A 125 25.15 19.40 -1.16
N PRO A 126 25.02 19.48 0.17
CA PRO A 126 25.62 20.57 0.92
C PRO A 126 27.14 20.52 0.73
N PRO A 127 27.83 21.68 0.62
CA PRO A 127 29.25 21.69 0.36
C PRO A 127 30.00 20.91 1.45
N SER A 128 30.79 19.93 1.01
CA SER A 128 31.75 19.22 1.85
C SER A 128 32.76 20.23 2.39
N ASN A 129 32.66 20.59 3.67
CA ASN A 129 33.75 21.28 4.36
C ASN A 129 34.92 20.31 4.56
N PRO A 130 36.17 20.76 4.38
CA PRO A 130 37.35 19.93 4.65
C PRO A 130 37.61 19.81 6.16
N PRO A 131 38.21 18.71 6.64
CA PRO A 131 38.61 18.61 8.04
C PRO A 131 39.99 19.25 8.23
N GLY A 132 40.11 20.11 9.25
CA GLY A 132 41.40 20.55 9.76
C GLY A 132 41.31 21.74 10.71
N SER A 133 41.15 21.50 12.00
CA SER A 133 42.23 21.73 12.98
C SER A 133 41.74 21.52 14.42
N GLN A 134 42.67 21.10 15.27
CA GLN A 134 42.51 20.61 16.63
C GLN A 134 42.47 21.72 17.70
N ALA A 135 41.80 21.46 18.83
CA ALA A 135 42.15 21.86 20.20
C ALA A 135 41.18 21.12 21.16
N SER A 136 41.62 20.07 21.86
CA SER A 136 42.18 20.05 23.23
C SER A 136 41.19 20.46 24.34
N GLU A 137 40.88 19.46 25.18
CA GLU A 137 40.17 19.35 26.48
C GLU A 137 40.63 20.39 27.56
N PRO A 138 40.02 20.56 28.78
CA PRO A 138 39.49 19.47 29.63
C PRO A 138 38.36 19.75 30.69
N ASP A 139 37.84 18.62 31.20
CA ASP A 139 37.52 18.25 32.60
C ASP A 139 36.63 19.15 33.50
N GLN A 140 35.51 18.56 33.98
CA GLN A 140 34.98 18.83 35.31
C GLN A 140 34.01 17.72 35.80
N GLN A 141 34.35 17.21 36.98
CA GLN A 141 33.75 16.12 37.73
C GLN A 141 32.42 16.47 38.43
N ASP A 142 31.71 15.39 38.77
CA ASP A 142 30.85 15.17 39.93
C ASP A 142 29.55 15.97 40.12
N GLN A 143 28.44 15.22 40.15
CA GLN A 143 27.53 15.21 41.30
C GLN A 143 26.57 14.00 41.28
N LEU A 144 26.58 13.23 42.38
CA LEU A 144 25.71 12.09 42.69
C LEU A 144 24.32 12.51 43.22
N LEU A 145 23.25 11.91 42.62
CA LEU A 145 22.02 11.25 43.18
C LEU A 145 21.11 11.97 44.24
N PRO A 146 19.87 11.52 44.60
CA PRO A 146 18.98 10.42 44.09
C PRO A 146 17.44 10.76 43.98
N VAL A 147 16.61 9.76 43.57
CA VAL A 147 15.15 9.51 43.89
C VAL A 147 14.11 10.45 43.20
N ALA A 148 12.98 10.03 42.61
CA ALA A 148 11.95 9.06 43.02
C ALA A 148 10.99 8.66 41.86
N GLU A 149 10.42 7.46 41.99
CA GLU A 149 9.00 7.07 41.74
C GLU A 149 8.42 6.96 40.30
N GLU A 150 8.22 5.70 39.90
CA GLU A 150 7.10 5.17 39.09
C GLU A 150 5.74 5.55 39.76
N PRO A 151 4.62 5.79 39.05
CA PRO A 151 4.00 4.76 38.19
C PRO A 151 3.25 5.29 36.96
N GLY A 152 2.88 4.41 36.03
CA GLY A 152 1.91 4.79 35.00
C GLY A 152 1.72 3.78 33.89
N ASP A 153 0.79 2.86 34.13
CA ASP A 153 0.30 1.83 33.24
C ASP A 153 -0.17 2.35 31.86
N GLU A 154 -0.18 1.41 30.91
CA GLU A 154 -1.18 1.34 29.83
C GLU A 154 -1.07 2.31 28.64
N GLN A 155 -0.52 1.86 27.51
CA GLN A 155 -1.22 1.92 26.21
C GLN A 155 -0.66 0.92 25.20
N ARG A 156 -1.12 -0.33 25.30
CA ARG A 156 -1.07 -1.28 24.18
C ARG A 156 -2.14 -0.91 23.14
N PRO A 157 -1.86 -0.98 21.83
CA PRO A 157 -2.89 -0.80 20.82
C PRO A 157 -3.96 -1.89 20.92
N ARG A 158 -5.23 -1.46 20.95
CA ARG A 158 -6.42 -2.30 21.08
C ARG A 158 -6.40 -3.41 20.03
N ARG A 159 -6.36 -4.68 20.49
CA ARG A 159 -6.77 -5.82 19.67
C ARG A 159 -8.25 -5.66 19.36
N TYR A 160 -8.62 -5.72 18.08
CA TYR A 160 -10.01 -5.82 17.64
C TYR A 160 -10.63 -7.08 18.28
N SER A 161 -11.46 -6.88 19.29
CA SER A 161 -12.29 -7.92 19.90
C SER A 161 -13.57 -8.07 19.09
N GLY A 162 -13.71 -9.22 18.45
CA GLY A 162 -14.96 -9.90 18.10
C GLY A 162 -16.17 -9.06 17.73
N LEU A 163 -16.46 -8.98 16.43
CA LEU A 163 -17.86 -9.03 15.99
C LEU A 163 -18.20 -10.52 15.74
N PRO A 164 -19.30 -11.05 16.29
CA PRO A 164 -19.73 -12.40 15.99
C PRO A 164 -20.10 -12.50 14.50
N ILE A 165 -19.56 -13.52 13.84
CA ILE A 165 -20.00 -13.94 12.50
C ILE A 165 -21.39 -14.57 12.69
N PRO A 166 -22.46 -14.09 12.02
CA PRO A 166 -23.71 -14.82 11.98
C PRO A 166 -23.49 -16.12 11.22
N GLU A 167 -23.70 -17.24 11.91
CA GLU A 167 -23.93 -18.54 11.27
C GLU A 167 -25.28 -18.43 10.52
N GLU A 168 -25.29 -18.88 9.26
CA GLU A 168 -26.43 -18.91 8.33
C GLU A 168 -26.61 -17.68 7.42
N LEU A 169 -26.08 -17.78 6.19
CA LEU A 169 -26.74 -17.45 4.90
C LEU A 169 -25.99 -18.13 3.74
#